data_AF-A0A0D2LLN7-F1
#
_entry.id   AF-A0A0D2LLN7-F1
#
_cell.length_a   1.000
_cell.length_b   1.000
_cell.length_c   1.000
_cell.angle_alpha   90.00
_cell.angle_beta   90.00
_cell.angle_gamma   90.00
#
_symmetry.space_group_name_H-M   'P 1'
#
loop_
_entity.id
_entity.type
_entity.pdbx_description
1 polymer ?
#
loop_
_entity_poly.entity_id
_entity_poly.type
_entity_poly.pdbx_seq_one_letter_code
_entity_poly.pdbx_strand_id
1 'polypeptide(L)'
;MFSILWSTVQMLMSNFFMPFTDINFKWLTVLRWFSALYYSFEGLARIEFGGAKFDCSGGVDPAGVTFLKQLLPNSRFLNMSAVSGALTNPGADCVADTVALLDYYQFHRPFAKTVGILFSYWVIVHICTYSAMVFVGRKERR
;
A
#
# COMPACT_ATOMS: atom_id res chain seq x y z
N MET A 1 0.54 9.53 -25.20
CA MET A 1 1.72 9.73 -24.33
C MET A 1 1.36 10.17 -22.91
N PHE A 2 0.42 11.11 -22.69
CA PHE A 2 -0.01 11.54 -21.35
C PHE A 2 -0.54 10.44 -20.42
N SER A 3 -1.23 9.43 -20.97
CA SER A 3 -1.75 8.29 -20.18
C SER A 3 -0.63 7.48 -19.49
N ILE A 4 0.51 7.29 -20.16
CA ILE A 4 1.65 6.56 -19.59
C ILE A 4 2.25 7.37 -18.44
N LEU A 5 2.53 8.66 -18.67
CA LEU A 5 3.09 9.55 -17.66
C LEU A 5 2.18 9.63 -16.42
N TRP A 6 0.86 9.74 -16.64
CA TRP A 6 -0.12 9.72 -15.54
C TRP A 6 -0.10 8.40 -14.77
N SER A 7 -0.06 7.27 -15.46
CA SER A 7 -0.02 5.94 -14.83
C SER A 7 1.25 5.74 -14.01
N THR A 8 2.40 6.23 -14.47
CA THR A 8 3.65 6.20 -13.72
C THR A 8 3.55 7.01 -12.42
N VAL A 9 2.98 8.21 -12.48
CA VAL A 9 2.74 9.03 -11.27
C VAL A 9 1.80 8.30 -10.30
N GLN A 10 0.76 7.64 -10.81
CA GLN A 10 -0.15 6.83 -10.01
C GLN A 10 0.56 5.64 -9.33
N MET A 11 1.45 4.95 -10.04
CA MET A 11 2.28 3.87 -9.48
C MET A 11 3.23 4.36 -8.39
N LEU A 12 3.92 5.47 -8.64
CA LEU A 12 4.84 6.05 -7.67
C LEU A 12 4.13 6.45 -6.38
N MET A 13 2.89 6.95 -6.49
CA MET A 13 2.08 7.41 -5.36
C MET A 13 1.17 6.32 -4.76
N SER A 14 1.40 5.04 -5.05
CA SER A 14 0.53 3.94 -4.61
C SER A 14 0.72 3.47 -3.16
N ASN A 15 1.79 3.93 -2.48
CA ASN A 15 2.27 3.39 -1.20
C ASN A 15 2.79 1.94 -1.26
N PHE A 16 2.77 1.29 -2.43
CA PHE A 16 3.22 -0.10 -2.59
C PHE A 16 4.75 -0.20 -2.63
N PHE A 17 5.40 0.62 -3.47
CA PHE A 17 6.87 0.58 -3.64
C PHE A 17 7.64 1.27 -2.53
N MET A 18 7.09 2.36 -1.98
CA MET A 18 7.71 3.15 -0.93
C MET A 18 6.63 3.61 0.04
N PRO A 19 6.72 3.24 1.33
CA PRO A 19 5.83 3.74 2.35
C PRO A 19 5.93 5.27 2.47
N PHE A 20 4.80 5.96 2.56
CA PHE A 20 4.77 7.41 2.72
C PHE A 20 5.42 7.90 4.03
N THR A 21 5.55 7.02 5.02
CA THR A 21 6.26 7.30 6.28
C THR A 21 7.76 7.51 6.06
N ASP A 22 8.30 6.90 5.01
CA ASP A 22 9.75 6.84 4.77
C ASP A 22 10.20 7.93 3.79
N ILE A 23 9.26 8.72 3.26
CA ILE A 23 9.55 9.84 2.36
C ILE A 23 10.03 11.06 3.17
N ASN A 24 11.28 11.46 2.96
CA ASN A 24 11.87 12.65 3.60
C ASN A 24 11.09 13.94 3.29
N PHE A 25 10.63 14.11 2.05
CA PHE A 25 9.88 15.29 1.61
C PHE A 25 8.38 15.14 1.91
N LYS A 26 7.97 15.46 3.14
CA LYS A 26 6.59 15.28 3.62
C LYS A 26 5.52 15.96 2.75
N TRP A 27 5.85 17.07 2.08
CA TRP A 27 4.88 17.76 1.20
C TRP A 27 4.47 16.90 -0.01
N LEU A 28 5.36 16.04 -0.53
CA LEU A 28 5.04 15.11 -1.61
C LEU A 28 4.01 14.06 -1.19
N THR A 29 3.91 13.77 0.11
CA THR A 29 2.90 12.81 0.62
C THR A 29 1.47 13.31 0.38
N VAL A 30 1.25 14.61 0.17
CA VAL A 30 -0.07 15.15 -0.20
C VAL A 30 -0.52 14.65 -1.58
N LEU A 31 0.42 14.33 -2.48
CA LEU A 31 0.09 13.81 -3.81
C LEU A 31 -0.59 12.43 -3.76
N ARG A 32 -0.45 11.69 -2.65
CA ARG A 32 -1.16 10.42 -2.44
C ARG A 32 -2.68 10.56 -2.60
N TRP A 33 -3.23 11.73 -2.23
CA TRP A 33 -4.66 11.96 -2.26
C TRP A 33 -5.23 12.04 -3.69
N PHE A 34 -4.38 12.30 -4.68
CA PHE A 34 -4.74 12.31 -6.10
C PHE A 34 -4.59 10.94 -6.76
N SER A 35 -4.02 9.96 -6.04
CA SER A 35 -3.77 8.66 -6.59
C SER A 35 -4.97 7.72 -6.44
N ALA A 36 -5.58 7.31 -7.56
CA ALA A 36 -6.60 6.27 -7.55
C ALA A 36 -6.01 4.91 -7.17
N LEU A 37 -4.74 4.68 -7.53
CA LEU A 37 -4.05 3.43 -7.22
C LEU A 37 -3.77 3.29 -5.72
N TYR A 38 -3.43 4.39 -5.04
CA TYR A 38 -3.31 4.43 -3.58
C TYR A 38 -4.58 3.91 -2.89
N TYR A 39 -5.74 4.46 -3.24
CA TYR A 39 -7.01 4.03 -2.66
C TYR A 39 -7.37 2.59 -3.05
N SER A 40 -7.06 2.17 -4.26
CA SER A 40 -7.30 0.79 -4.70
C SER A 40 -6.47 -0.20 -3.87
N PHE A 41 -5.18 0.11 -3.67
CA PHE A 41 -4.29 -0.72 -2.87
C PHE A 41 -4.68 -0.72 -1.38
N GLU A 42 -5.03 0.43 -0.81
CA GLU A 42 -5.56 0.53 0.56
C GLU A 42 -6.81 -0.34 0.75
N GLY A 43 -7.74 -0.29 -0.22
CA GLY A 43 -8.97 -1.08 -0.18
C GLY A 43 -8.72 -2.59 -0.29
N LEU A 44 -7.85 -3.01 -1.22
CA LEU A 44 -7.46 -4.42 -1.38
C LEU A 44 -6.74 -4.95 -0.14
N ALA A 45 -5.74 -4.22 0.34
CA ALA A 45 -4.99 -4.60 1.54
C ALA A 45 -5.92 -4.76 2.74
N ARG A 46 -6.89 -3.86 2.91
CA ARG A 46 -7.82 -3.95 4.04
C ARG A 46 -8.82 -5.10 3.95
N ILE A 47 -9.20 -5.53 2.74
CA ILE A 47 -10.03 -6.75 2.57
C ILE A 47 -9.20 -7.99 2.87
N GLU A 48 -7.99 -8.07 2.32
CA GLU A 48 -7.14 -9.25 2.43
C GLU A 48 -6.62 -9.47 3.85
N PHE A 49 -6.12 -8.39 4.47
CA PHE A 49 -5.44 -8.42 5.75
C PHE A 49 -6.32 -7.93 6.91
N GLY A 50 -7.57 -7.55 6.65
CA GLY A 50 -8.48 -7.04 7.66
C GLY A 50 -8.98 -8.14 8.59
N GLY A 51 -8.24 -8.42 9.66
CA GLY A 51 -8.62 -9.42 10.66
C GLY A 51 -8.18 -10.85 10.34
N ALA A 52 -7.30 -11.03 9.34
CA ALA A 52 -6.66 -12.31 9.10
C ALA A 52 -5.60 -12.59 10.20
N LYS A 53 -5.55 -13.84 10.63
CA LYS A 53 -4.61 -14.34 11.63
C LYS A 53 -4.05 -15.65 11.13
N PHE A 54 -2.74 -15.74 11.06
CA PHE A 54 -2.05 -16.95 10.64
C PHE A 54 -1.40 -17.64 11.83
N ASP A 55 -1.52 -18.95 11.89
CA ASP A 55 -0.78 -19.76 12.85
C ASP A 55 0.72 -19.73 12.49
N CYS A 56 1.54 -19.28 13.43
CA CYS A 56 2.99 -19.25 13.31
C CYS A 56 3.68 -20.17 14.31
N SER A 57 2.95 -21.11 14.92
CA SER A 57 3.46 -22.04 15.92
C SER A 57 4.64 -22.88 15.42
N GLY A 58 4.67 -23.20 14.12
CA GLY A 58 5.76 -23.90 13.45
C GLY A 58 7.07 -23.10 13.32
N GLY A 59 7.05 -21.81 13.66
CA GLY A 59 8.19 -20.92 13.54
C GLY A 59 8.59 -20.62 12.09
N VAL A 60 9.58 -19.73 11.94
CA VAL A 60 10.22 -19.43 10.65
C VAL A 60 11.41 -20.36 10.48
N ASP A 61 11.50 -21.02 9.32
CA ASP A 61 12.64 -21.86 8.97
C ASP A 61 13.98 -21.09 9.14
N PRO A 62 15.05 -21.72 9.68
CA PRO A 62 16.33 -21.05 9.89
C PRO A 62 16.94 -20.43 8.62
N ALA A 63 16.70 -21.02 7.44
CA ALA A 63 17.13 -20.42 6.19
C ALA A 63 16.35 -19.13 5.88
N GLY A 64 15.05 -19.10 6.20
CA GLY A 64 14.20 -17.91 6.11
C GLY A 64 14.68 -16.78 7.04
N VAL A 65 15.08 -17.09 8.28
CA VAL A 65 15.64 -16.09 9.21
C VAL A 65 16.98 -15.55 8.70
N THR A 66 17.82 -16.42 8.11
CA THR A 66 19.10 -16.01 7.51
C THR A 66 18.88 -15.09 6.32
N PHE A 67 17.92 -15.41 5.46
CA PHE A 67 17.52 -14.56 4.34
C PHE A 67 16.98 -13.20 4.82
N LEU A 68 16.18 -13.17 5.89
CA LEU A 68 15.69 -11.93 6.49
C LEU A 68 16.84 -11.03 6.97
N LYS A 69 17.86 -11.62 7.59
CA LYS A 69 19.09 -10.91 7.99
C LYS A 69 19.87 -10.37 6.80
N GLN A 70 19.89 -11.08 5.68
CA GLN A 70 20.54 -10.61 4.45
C GLN A 70 19.77 -9.44 3.80
N LEU A 71 18.43 -9.46 3.87
CA LEU A 71 17.60 -8.35 3.39
C LEU A 71 17.66 -7.12 4.30
N LEU A 72 17.80 -7.32 5.62
CA LEU A 72 17.82 -6.27 6.64
C LEU A 72 19.11 -6.33 7.49
N PRO A 73 20.31 -6.18 6.87
CA PRO A 73 21.60 -6.42 7.54
C PRO A 73 21.87 -5.48 8.72
N ASN A 74 21.27 -4.28 8.68
CA ASN A 74 21.43 -3.25 9.72
C ASN A 74 20.29 -3.23 10.74
N SER A 75 19.39 -4.21 10.74
CA SER A 75 18.33 -4.27 11.73
C SER A 75 18.90 -4.70 13.10
N ARG A 76 18.88 -3.78 14.06
CA ARG A 76 19.31 -4.04 15.45
C ARG A 76 18.49 -5.16 16.10
N PHE A 77 17.19 -5.27 15.77
CA PHE A 77 16.29 -6.28 16.32
C PHE A 77 16.61 -7.70 15.81
N LEU A 78 16.73 -7.89 14.49
CA LEU A 78 17.06 -9.19 13.89
C LEU A 78 18.45 -9.73 14.29
N ASN A 79 19.38 -8.84 14.64
CA ASN A 79 20.72 -9.24 15.12
C ASN A 79 20.71 -9.71 16.59
N MET A 80 19.63 -9.51 17.34
CA MET A 80 19.52 -10.04 18.70
C MET A 80 19.17 -11.54 18.64
N SER A 81 19.98 -12.37 19.29
CA SER A 81 19.79 -13.83 19.34
C SER A 81 18.42 -14.21 19.91
N ALA A 82 17.92 -13.44 20.87
CA ALA A 82 16.60 -13.60 21.47
C ALA A 82 15.47 -13.44 20.44
N VAL A 83 15.56 -12.45 19.54
CA VAL A 83 14.54 -12.22 18.49
C VAL A 83 14.63 -13.32 17.44
N SER A 84 15.83 -13.71 17.01
CA SER A 84 15.97 -14.82 16.06
C SER A 84 15.52 -16.16 16.65
N GLY A 85 15.74 -16.40 17.95
CA GLY A 85 15.26 -17.60 18.64
C GLY A 85 13.74 -17.60 18.83
N ALA A 86 13.15 -16.43 19.13
CA ALA A 86 11.71 -16.27 19.19
C ALA A 86 11.06 -16.47 17.82
N LEU A 87 11.71 -16.08 16.72
CA LEU A 87 11.20 -16.31 15.36
C LEU A 87 11.26 -17.78 14.94
N THR A 88 12.29 -18.53 15.35
CA THR A 88 12.41 -19.96 15.02
C THR A 88 11.56 -20.85 15.92
N ASN A 89 11.33 -20.46 17.18
CA ASN A 89 10.53 -21.22 18.14
C ASN A 89 9.60 -20.28 18.95
N PRO A 90 8.54 -19.73 18.33
CA PRO A 90 7.68 -18.72 18.98
C PRO A 90 6.69 -19.29 20.01
N GLY A 91 6.58 -20.62 20.12
CA GLY A 91 5.65 -21.31 21.01
C GLY A 91 4.32 -21.67 20.34
N ALA A 92 3.53 -22.52 21.00
CA ALA A 92 2.30 -23.08 20.43
C ALA A 92 1.19 -22.03 20.20
N ASP A 93 1.22 -20.91 20.93
CA ASP A 93 0.23 -19.84 20.85
C ASP A 93 0.65 -18.70 19.90
N CYS A 94 1.63 -18.94 19.00
CA CYS A 94 2.07 -17.92 18.06
C CYS A 94 0.99 -17.63 17.03
N VAL A 95 0.54 -16.38 16.99
CA VAL A 95 -0.37 -15.87 15.96
C VAL A 95 0.22 -14.65 15.28
N ALA A 96 0.38 -14.73 13.96
CA ALA A 96 0.78 -13.60 13.13
C ALA A 96 -0.48 -12.81 12.76
N ASP A 97 -0.64 -11.63 13.38
CA ASP A 97 -1.74 -10.71 13.12
C ASP A 97 -1.43 -9.81 11.93
N THR A 98 -2.23 -9.89 10.87
CA THR A 98 -2.03 -9.08 9.66
C THR A 98 -2.45 -7.63 9.82
N VAL A 99 -3.14 -7.27 10.91
CA VAL A 99 -3.49 -5.87 11.21
C VAL A 99 -2.24 -5.02 11.41
N ALA A 100 -1.14 -5.60 11.91
CA ALA A 100 0.14 -4.92 12.04
C ALA A 100 0.66 -4.40 10.68
N LEU A 101 0.36 -5.12 9.58
CA LEU A 101 0.71 -4.69 8.22
C LEU A 101 -0.11 -3.45 7.80
N LEU A 102 -1.40 -3.44 8.12
CA LEU A 102 -2.27 -2.29 7.86
C LEU A 102 -1.85 -1.06 8.65
N ASP A 103 -1.43 -1.24 9.90
CA ASP A 103 -0.91 -0.18 10.75
C ASP A 103 0.42 0.37 10.23
N TYR A 104 1.31 -0.49 9.75
CA TYR A 104 2.57 -0.07 9.13
C TYR A 104 2.32 0.85 7.92
N TYR A 105 1.42 0.46 7.01
CA TYR A 105 1.06 1.28 5.84
C TYR A 105 0.10 2.44 6.14
N GLN A 106 -0.38 2.56 7.39
CA GLN A 106 -1.35 3.57 7.85
C GLN A 106 -2.72 3.48 7.13
N PHE A 107 -3.16 2.26 6.80
CA PHE A 107 -4.42 1.97 6.10
C PHE A 107 -5.60 1.87 7.07
N HIS A 108 -5.92 2.99 7.71
CA HIS A 108 -6.97 3.09 8.74
C HIS A 108 -8.38 3.30 8.18
N ARG A 109 -8.51 3.61 6.88
CA ARG A 109 -9.80 3.96 6.31
C ARG A 109 -10.70 2.73 6.16
N PRO A 110 -11.99 2.80 6.52
CA PRO A 110 -12.92 1.71 6.25
C PRO A 110 -13.15 1.54 4.75
N PHE A 111 -13.29 0.29 4.31
CA PHE A 111 -13.43 -0.10 2.90
C PHE A 111 -14.53 0.69 2.17
N ALA A 112 -15.69 0.88 2.79
CA ALA A 112 -16.81 1.63 2.21
C ALA A 112 -16.44 3.07 1.83
N LYS A 113 -15.64 3.75 2.65
CA LYS A 113 -15.17 5.12 2.33
C LYS A 113 -14.19 5.09 1.14
N THR A 114 -13.33 4.08 1.08
CA THR A 114 -12.39 3.90 -0.04
C THR A 114 -13.11 3.67 -1.36
N VAL A 115 -14.14 2.82 -1.39
CA VAL A 115 -15.01 2.61 -2.57
C VAL A 115 -15.69 3.90 -2.98
N GLY A 116 -16.25 4.65 -2.04
CA GLY A 116 -16.88 5.93 -2.32
C GLY A 116 -15.93 6.92 -2.99
N ILE A 117 -14.69 7.02 -2.50
CA ILE A 117 -13.66 7.90 -3.09
C ILE A 117 -13.28 7.46 -4.50
N LEU A 118 -13.10 6.16 -4.75
CA LEU A 118 -12.81 5.64 -6.08
C LEU A 118 -13.95 5.91 -7.06
N PHE A 119 -15.20 5.75 -6.63
CA PHE A 119 -16.36 6.07 -7.45
C PHE A 119 -16.43 7.57 -7.76
N SER A 120 -16.24 8.43 -6.77
CA SER A 120 -16.17 9.88 -6.98
C SER A 120 -15.04 10.27 -7.95
N TYR A 121 -13.87 9.66 -7.80
CA TYR A 121 -12.74 9.87 -8.71
C TYR A 121 -13.11 9.48 -10.15
N TRP A 122 -13.73 8.32 -10.34
CA TRP A 122 -14.19 7.85 -11.65
C TRP A 122 -15.18 8.83 -12.29
N VAL A 123 -16.20 9.27 -11.54
CA VAL A 123 -17.19 10.25 -12.01
C VAL A 123 -16.53 11.56 -12.42
N ILE A 124 -15.64 12.11 -11.59
CA ILE A 124 -14.94 13.38 -11.87
C ILE A 124 -14.12 13.26 -13.16
N VAL A 125 -13.32 12.20 -13.30
CA VAL A 125 -12.50 11.99 -14.50
C VAL A 125 -13.37 11.82 -15.74
N HIS A 126 -14.50 11.12 -15.63
CA HIS A 126 -15.46 10.99 -16.73
C HIS A 126 -16.03 12.35 -17.16
N ILE A 127 -16.49 13.16 -16.20
CA ILE A 127 -17.04 14.49 -16.47
C ILE A 127 -15.98 15.40 -17.11
N CYS A 128 -14.75 15.41 -16.59
CA CYS A 128 -13.66 16.20 -17.15
C CYS A 128 -13.32 15.79 -18.58
N THR A 129 -13.24 14.47 -18.84
CA THR A 129 -12.90 13.95 -20.16
C THR A 129 -14.02 14.24 -21.16
N TYR A 130 -15.28 14.02 -20.79
CA TYR A 130 -16.44 14.38 -21.61
C TYR A 130 -16.48 15.88 -21.92
N SER A 131 -16.26 16.73 -20.91
CA SER A 131 -16.24 18.19 -21.08
C SER A 131 -15.12 18.64 -22.02
N ALA A 132 -13.93 18.04 -21.90
CA ALA A 132 -12.81 18.32 -22.79
C ALA A 132 -13.12 17.93 -24.24
N MET A 133 -13.73 16.75 -24.46
CA MET A 133 -14.16 16.31 -25.80
C MET A 133 -15.20 17.26 -26.41
N VAL A 134 -16.20 17.69 -25.62
CA VAL A 134 -17.22 18.64 -26.08
C VAL A 134 -16.60 20.00 -26.42
N PHE A 135 -15.66 20.49 -25.61
CA PHE A 135 -14.99 21.76 -25.85
C PHE A 135 -14.15 21.72 -27.13
N VAL A 136 -13.34 20.67 -27.32
CA VAL A 136 -12.53 20.48 -28.52
C VAL A 136 -13.42 20.33 -29.76
N GLY A 137 -14.47 19.50 -29.69
CA GLY A 137 -15.41 19.32 -30.80
C GLY A 137 -16.17 20.59 -31.19
N ARG A 138 -16.49 21.46 -30.22
CA ARG A 138 -17.08 22.79 -30.51
C ARG A 138 -16.08 23.74 -31.16
N LYS A 139 -14.80 23.65 -30.81
CA LYS A 139 -13.73 24.48 -31.37
C LYS A 139 -13.43 24.10 -32.82
N GLU A 140 -13.38 22.82 -33.15
CA GLU A 140 -13.09 22.35 -34.51
C GLU A 140 -14.27 22.52 -35.49
N ARG A 141 -15.49 22.66 -34.99
CA ARG A 141 -16.67 22.94 -35.81
C ARG A 141 -16.72 24.40 -36.32
N ARG A 142 -15.96 25.31 -35.71
CA ARG A 142 -15.85 26.72 -36.13
C ARG A 142 -14.66 26.90 -37.04
#